data_AF-A0A6C0EXY1-F1
#
_entry.id   AF-A0A6C0EXY1-F1
#
_cell.length_a   1.000
_cell.length_b   1.000
_cell.length_c   1.000
_cell.angle_alpha   90.00
_cell.angle_beta   90.00
_cell.angle_gamma   90.00
#
_symmetry.space_group_name_H-M   'P 1'
#
loop_
_entity.id
_entity.type
_entity.pdbx_description
1 polymer ?
#
loop_
_entity_poly.entity_id
_entity_poly.type
_entity_poly.pdbx_seq_one_letter_code
_entity_poly.pdbx_strand_id
1 'polypeptide(L)'
;MTTETTPPTTATTASSTTNTPPTNAPNPSTSVFTFFLVTLFYFIAKYLTPDSMSTMLIIIYIIAIVSIQISINTALAKSICNNTQSMNVGVLATIFPMLFIFGLLQLMLTNFPGWIEPFSNTFGYGMTKLNGLHDLMKRLIREPAGTSEKTINAINSIYNDPSIFINQFSYADVDDFNKTWNNSYSNGTGIFNSKAGLAPIPPLNGSPVYEEFKKMVKLKDIVGTFIWYILVGVLVTSKSYNYIISQPCSLNATVAQKAVDNYIKKTVAAPSTIDKLTPAGFSYKL
;
A
#
# COMPACT_ATOMS: atom_id res chain seq x y z
N MET A 1 -70.18 -10.26 -32.92
CA MET A 1 -70.71 -8.96 -32.47
C MET A 1 -70.64 -8.98 -30.95
N THR A 2 -69.61 -8.34 -30.40
CA THR A 2 -69.66 -7.11 -29.57
C THR A 2 -69.73 -7.49 -28.08
N THR A 3 -68.84 -7.06 -27.17
CA THR A 3 -67.79 -6.03 -27.18
C THR A 3 -66.97 -6.27 -25.91
N GLU A 4 -65.65 -6.35 -26.03
CA GLU A 4 -64.73 -6.48 -24.90
C GLU A 4 -64.25 -5.07 -24.51
N THR A 5 -64.65 -4.58 -23.34
CA THR A 5 -64.26 -3.25 -22.83
C THR A 5 -63.01 -3.36 -21.98
N THR A 6 -61.88 -2.94 -22.54
CA THR A 6 -60.62 -2.63 -21.83
C THR A 6 -60.75 -1.33 -21.00
N PRO A 7 -60.21 -1.26 -19.77
CA PRO A 7 -60.10 -0.01 -19.03
C PRO A 7 -58.93 0.86 -19.54
N PRO A 8 -59.00 2.20 -19.39
CA PRO A 8 -58.04 3.12 -19.99
C PRO A 8 -56.72 3.12 -19.21
N THR A 9 -55.63 3.00 -19.96
CA THR A 9 -54.25 3.22 -19.50
C THR A 9 -53.98 4.73 -19.44
N THR A 10 -54.08 5.32 -18.25
CA THR A 10 -53.66 6.71 -18.04
C THR A 10 -52.14 6.75 -17.98
N ALA A 11 -51.51 7.14 -19.09
CA ALA A 11 -50.11 7.51 -19.15
C ALA A 11 -49.90 8.83 -18.41
N THR A 12 -49.41 8.77 -17.18
CA THR A 12 -48.90 9.96 -16.48
C THR A 12 -47.48 10.22 -16.98
N THR A 13 -47.36 11.21 -17.84
CA THR A 13 -46.10 11.81 -18.30
C THR A 13 -45.36 12.40 -17.10
N ALA A 14 -44.46 11.62 -16.49
CA ALA A 14 -43.53 12.14 -15.52
C ALA A 14 -42.49 13.01 -16.25
N SER A 15 -42.57 14.32 -15.98
CA SER A 15 -41.62 15.33 -16.41
C SER A 15 -40.19 14.89 -16.12
N SER A 16 -39.39 14.71 -17.16
CA SER A 16 -37.96 14.43 -17.07
C SER A 16 -37.24 15.70 -16.57
N THR A 17 -37.19 15.90 -15.26
CA THR A 17 -36.09 16.67 -14.69
C THR A 17 -34.82 15.87 -14.95
N THR A 18 -34.02 16.33 -15.89
CA THR A 18 -32.65 15.89 -16.13
C THR A 18 -31.87 16.02 -14.83
N ASN A 19 -31.84 14.94 -14.05
CA ASN A 19 -30.93 14.78 -12.94
C ASN A 19 -29.54 14.66 -13.55
N THR A 20 -28.80 15.76 -13.57
CA THR A 20 -27.35 15.74 -13.74
C THR A 20 -26.81 14.73 -12.70
N PRO A 21 -26.06 13.70 -13.11
CA PRO A 21 -25.46 12.77 -12.15
C PRO A 21 -24.62 13.57 -11.15
N PRO A 22 -24.66 13.26 -9.84
CA PRO A 22 -23.83 13.95 -8.86
C PRO A 22 -22.36 13.85 -9.30
N THR A 23 -21.73 15.01 -9.48
CA THR A 23 -20.40 15.20 -10.07
C THR A 23 -19.23 14.68 -9.24
N ASN A 24 -19.49 13.90 -8.18
CA ASN A 24 -18.46 13.35 -7.30
C ASN A 24 -18.71 11.85 -7.09
N ALA A 25 -18.45 11.05 -8.13
CA ALA A 25 -18.30 9.62 -7.91
C ALA A 25 -17.17 9.42 -6.88
N PRO A 26 -17.41 8.66 -5.80
CA PRO A 26 -16.38 8.40 -4.81
C PRO A 26 -15.17 7.75 -5.49
N ASN A 27 -13.96 8.30 -5.33
CA ASN A 27 -12.75 7.85 -6.01
C ASN A 27 -11.75 7.22 -5.00
N PRO A 28 -11.25 5.99 -5.23
CA PRO A 28 -10.23 5.37 -4.38
C PRO A 28 -8.85 6.07 -4.45
N SER A 29 -8.60 6.96 -5.41
CA SER A 29 -7.30 7.60 -5.63
C SER A 29 -6.74 8.26 -4.37
N THR A 30 -7.56 8.91 -3.54
CA THR A 30 -7.09 9.53 -2.30
C THR A 30 -6.51 8.50 -1.34
N SER A 31 -7.20 7.36 -1.15
CA SER A 31 -6.74 6.28 -0.28
C SER A 31 -5.42 5.67 -0.77
N VAL A 32 -5.33 5.38 -2.08
CA VAL A 32 -4.12 4.82 -2.72
C VAL A 32 -2.95 5.79 -2.63
N PHE A 33 -3.16 7.05 -3.01
CA PHE A 33 -2.10 8.05 -3.03
C PHE A 33 -1.58 8.36 -1.62
N THR A 34 -2.47 8.50 -0.64
CA THR A 34 -2.07 8.70 0.76
C THR A 34 -1.33 7.48 1.31
N PHE A 35 -1.77 6.25 0.96
CA PHE A 35 -1.03 5.04 1.32
C PHE A 35 0.40 5.06 0.77
N PHE A 36 0.54 5.39 -0.52
CA PHE A 36 1.83 5.49 -1.18
C PHE A 36 2.76 6.47 -0.47
N LEU A 37 2.28 7.70 -0.18
CA LEU A 37 3.10 8.73 0.46
C LEU A 37 3.56 8.32 1.86
N VAL A 38 2.65 7.85 2.70
CA VAL A 38 2.99 7.42 4.07
C VAL A 38 3.99 6.25 4.03
N THR A 39 3.81 5.32 3.10
CA THR A 39 4.71 4.18 2.91
C THR A 39 6.08 4.63 2.40
N LEU A 40 6.14 5.56 1.46
CA LEU A 40 7.39 6.14 0.97
C LEU A 40 8.18 6.80 2.11
N PHE A 41 7.53 7.63 2.94
CA PHE A 41 8.17 8.25 4.10
C PHE A 41 8.70 7.21 5.09
N TYR A 42 7.94 6.14 5.35
CA TYR A 42 8.39 5.04 6.20
C TYR A 42 9.67 4.38 5.67
N PHE A 43 9.75 4.06 4.37
CA PHE A 43 10.93 3.41 3.81
C PHE A 43 12.15 4.35 3.70
N ILE A 44 11.93 5.64 3.46
CA ILE A 44 13.00 6.65 3.56
C ILE A 44 13.55 6.70 5.00
N ALA A 45 12.66 6.80 6.00
CA ALA A 45 13.08 6.79 7.40
C ALA A 45 13.82 5.50 7.75
N LYS A 46 13.29 4.33 7.35
CA LYS A 46 13.90 3.02 7.56
C LYS A 46 15.31 2.91 6.99
N TYR A 47 15.56 3.51 5.83
CA TYR A 47 16.90 3.52 5.23
C TYR A 47 17.88 4.38 6.04
N LEU A 48 17.44 5.56 6.50
CA LEU A 48 18.28 6.54 7.19
C LEU A 48 18.54 6.21 8.67
N THR A 49 17.64 5.46 9.32
CA THR A 49 17.77 5.13 10.74
C THR A 49 18.53 3.82 10.99
N PRO A 50 19.17 3.67 12.16
CA PRO A 50 19.75 2.41 12.60
C PRO A 50 18.70 1.30 12.73
N ASP A 51 19.12 0.05 12.54
CA ASP A 51 18.23 -1.12 12.56
C ASP A 51 17.57 -1.34 13.95
N SER A 52 18.19 -0.86 15.03
CA SER A 52 17.62 -0.89 16.39
C SER A 52 16.31 -0.11 16.52
N MET A 53 16.05 0.87 15.64
CA MET A 53 14.82 1.65 15.61
C MET A 53 13.76 1.07 14.67
N SER A 54 14.08 0.01 13.92
CA SER A 54 13.22 -0.57 12.88
C SER A 54 11.84 -0.99 13.42
N THR A 55 11.81 -1.63 14.59
CA THR A 55 10.56 -2.06 15.26
C THR A 55 9.69 -0.87 15.66
N MET A 56 10.29 0.20 16.19
CA MET A 56 9.55 1.40 16.56
C MET A 56 8.97 2.09 15.31
N LEU A 57 9.75 2.19 14.24
CA LEU A 57 9.30 2.80 12.98
C LEU A 57 8.15 2.04 12.35
N ILE A 58 8.16 0.70 12.36
CA ILE A 58 7.05 -0.07 11.78
C ILE A 58 5.77 0.06 12.61
N ILE A 59 5.87 0.16 13.94
CA ILE A 59 4.70 0.42 14.80
C ILE A 59 4.11 1.81 14.49
N ILE A 60 4.95 2.84 14.44
CA ILE A 60 4.52 4.21 14.09
C ILE A 60 3.86 4.23 12.71
N TYR A 61 4.47 3.56 11.74
CA TYR A 61 3.92 3.42 10.39
C TYR A 61 2.54 2.76 10.39
N ILE A 62 2.37 1.62 11.08
CA ILE A 62 1.09 0.89 11.15
C ILE A 62 0.01 1.78 11.78
N ILE A 63 0.30 2.48 12.88
CA ILE A 63 -0.65 3.38 13.54
C ILE A 63 -1.04 4.53 12.60
N ALA A 64 -0.06 5.16 11.95
CA ALA A 64 -0.29 6.26 11.04
C ALA A 64 -1.17 5.84 9.87
N ILE A 65 -0.85 4.73 9.20
CA ILE A 65 -1.60 4.28 8.04
C ILE A 65 -3.02 3.83 8.43
N VAL A 66 -3.21 3.10 9.52
CA VAL A 66 -4.55 2.67 9.98
C VAL A 66 -5.41 3.89 10.32
N SER A 67 -4.88 4.84 11.07
CA SER A 67 -5.62 6.04 11.49
C SER A 67 -6.06 6.89 10.29
N ILE A 68 -5.18 7.06 9.32
CA ILE A 68 -5.46 7.83 8.11
C ILE A 68 -6.47 7.09 7.22
N GLN A 69 -6.31 5.77 7.04
CA GLN A 69 -7.22 4.99 6.20
C GLN A 69 -8.62 4.88 6.81
N ILE A 70 -8.75 4.75 8.14
CA ILE A 70 -10.06 4.81 8.82
C ILE A 70 -10.73 6.17 8.54
N SER A 71 -9.97 7.25 8.60
CA SER A 71 -10.50 8.61 8.37
C SER A 71 -11.01 8.76 6.93
N ILE A 72 -10.23 8.34 5.95
CA ILE A 72 -10.60 8.38 4.52
C ILE A 72 -11.82 7.49 4.26
N ASN A 73 -11.81 6.25 4.75
CA ASN A 73 -12.89 5.29 4.52
C ASN A 73 -14.18 5.69 5.24
N THR A 74 -14.09 6.35 6.40
CA THR A 74 -15.27 6.92 7.08
C THR A 74 -15.82 8.13 6.33
N ALA A 75 -14.96 9.00 5.80
CA ALA A 75 -15.40 10.13 4.98
C ALA A 75 -16.11 9.65 3.70
N LEU A 76 -15.56 8.62 3.06
CA LEU A 76 -16.18 7.95 1.92
C LEU A 76 -17.52 7.29 2.29
N ALA A 77 -17.58 6.54 3.39
CA ALA A 77 -18.84 5.95 3.83
C ALA A 77 -19.90 7.00 4.16
N LYS A 78 -19.49 8.17 4.70
CA LYS A 78 -20.39 9.29 4.99
C LYS A 78 -20.97 9.92 3.72
N SER A 79 -20.19 10.03 2.64
CA SER A 79 -20.71 10.59 1.39
C SER A 79 -21.76 9.69 0.72
N ILE A 80 -21.73 8.38 1.03
CA ILE A 80 -22.68 7.40 0.48
C ILE A 80 -23.90 7.21 1.41
N CYS A 81 -23.68 6.91 2.69
CA CYS A 81 -24.76 6.53 3.61
C CYS A 81 -25.30 7.70 4.45
N ASN A 82 -24.57 8.81 4.55
CA ASN A 82 -24.90 10.03 5.30
C ASN A 82 -25.62 9.81 6.65
N ASN A 83 -25.17 8.83 7.42
CA ASN A 83 -25.79 8.47 8.70
C ASN A 83 -24.74 7.99 9.71
N THR A 84 -25.18 7.64 10.93
CA THR A 84 -24.29 7.18 12.01
C THR A 84 -23.59 5.84 11.73
N GLN A 85 -24.11 5.00 10.83
CA GLN A 85 -23.47 3.74 10.41
C GLN A 85 -22.22 3.95 9.55
N SER A 86 -22.05 5.14 8.96
CA SER A 86 -20.90 5.46 8.12
C SER A 86 -19.55 5.24 8.82
N MET A 87 -19.49 5.47 10.14
CA MET A 87 -18.29 5.20 10.93
C MET A 87 -18.01 3.71 11.07
N ASN A 88 -19.03 2.89 11.35
CA ASN A 88 -18.89 1.44 11.47
C ASN A 88 -18.43 0.82 10.15
N VAL A 89 -19.05 1.24 9.03
CA VAL A 89 -18.67 0.79 7.69
C VAL A 89 -17.23 1.18 7.37
N GLY A 90 -16.83 2.43 7.62
CA GLY A 90 -15.46 2.89 7.36
C GLY A 90 -14.39 2.15 8.19
N VAL A 91 -14.67 1.90 9.47
CA VAL A 91 -13.77 1.15 10.35
C VAL A 91 -13.64 -0.31 9.90
N LEU A 92 -14.76 -0.99 9.64
CA LEU A 92 -14.76 -2.40 9.23
C LEU A 92 -14.09 -2.59 7.86
N ALA A 93 -14.37 -1.69 6.92
CA ALA A 93 -13.74 -1.66 5.60
C ALA A 93 -12.21 -1.47 5.68
N THR A 94 -11.70 -0.87 6.75
CA THR A 94 -10.26 -0.66 6.94
C THR A 94 -9.64 -1.83 7.69
N ILE A 95 -10.13 -2.14 8.89
CA ILE A 95 -9.51 -3.11 9.79
C ILE A 95 -9.51 -4.50 9.17
N PHE A 96 -10.60 -4.92 8.53
CA PHE A 96 -10.68 -6.28 8.01
C PHE A 96 -9.66 -6.52 6.87
N PRO A 97 -9.66 -5.75 5.76
CA PRO A 97 -8.61 -5.90 4.74
C PRO A 97 -7.20 -5.68 5.30
N MET A 98 -6.99 -4.75 6.23
CA MET A 98 -5.66 -4.46 6.76
C MET A 98 -5.13 -5.61 7.65
N LEU A 99 -5.93 -6.14 8.56
CA LEU A 99 -5.50 -7.21 9.44
C LEU A 99 -5.33 -8.53 8.66
N PHE A 100 -6.31 -8.87 7.82
CA PHE A 100 -6.34 -10.17 7.18
C PHE A 100 -5.53 -10.22 5.89
N ILE A 101 -5.55 -9.20 5.04
CA ILE A 101 -4.77 -9.22 3.79
C ILE A 101 -3.35 -8.74 4.06
N PHE A 102 -3.18 -7.52 4.59
CA PHE A 102 -1.84 -6.99 4.83
C PHE A 102 -1.10 -7.77 5.92
N GLY A 103 -1.75 -8.08 7.04
CA GLY A 103 -1.13 -8.87 8.11
C GLY A 103 -0.71 -10.28 7.68
N LEU A 104 -1.56 -11.00 6.93
CA LEU A 104 -1.22 -12.34 6.42
C LEU A 104 -0.08 -12.29 5.40
N LEU A 105 -0.11 -11.33 4.48
CA LEU A 105 0.96 -11.17 3.49
C LEU A 105 2.28 -10.76 4.15
N GLN A 106 2.22 -9.95 5.22
CA GLN A 106 3.41 -9.61 5.99
C GLN A 106 4.00 -10.82 6.71
N LEU A 107 3.16 -11.67 7.32
CA LEU A 107 3.60 -12.93 7.92
C LEU A 107 4.27 -13.83 6.89
N MET A 108 3.70 -13.89 5.68
CA MET A 108 4.26 -14.68 4.58
C MET A 108 5.63 -14.17 4.16
N LEU A 109 5.85 -12.85 4.07
CA LEU A 109 7.16 -12.28 3.76
C LEU A 109 8.22 -12.59 4.83
N THR A 110 7.84 -12.62 6.10
CA THR A 110 8.77 -12.97 7.18
C THR A 110 9.22 -14.43 7.09
N ASN A 111 8.35 -15.34 6.63
CA ASN A 111 8.68 -16.76 6.51
C ASN A 111 9.29 -17.12 5.14
N PHE A 112 8.98 -16.36 4.09
CA PHE A 112 9.38 -16.65 2.71
C PHE A 112 9.97 -15.40 2.03
N PRO A 113 11.19 -14.97 2.40
CA PRO A 113 11.82 -13.76 1.88
C PRO A 113 12.07 -13.82 0.36
N GLY A 114 12.12 -15.01 -0.25
CA GLY A 114 12.27 -15.19 -1.69
C GLY A 114 11.19 -14.52 -2.55
N TRP A 115 10.05 -14.14 -1.97
CA TRP A 115 9.02 -13.37 -2.68
C TRP A 115 9.39 -11.90 -2.89
N ILE A 116 10.27 -11.35 -2.05
CA ILE A 116 10.79 -9.99 -2.18
C ILE A 116 11.92 -9.94 -3.20
N GLU A 117 12.67 -11.04 -3.32
CA GLU A 117 13.85 -11.17 -4.17
C GLU A 117 13.65 -10.70 -5.62
N PRO A 118 12.59 -11.07 -6.37
CA PRO A 118 12.41 -10.57 -7.74
C PRO A 118 12.27 -9.05 -7.81
N PHE A 119 11.67 -8.42 -6.81
CA PHE A 119 11.54 -6.96 -6.73
C PHE A 119 12.85 -6.28 -6.32
N SER A 120 13.56 -6.88 -5.36
CA SER A 120 14.88 -6.42 -4.92
C SER A 120 15.88 -6.48 -6.08
N ASN A 121 15.94 -7.61 -6.79
CA ASN A 121 16.88 -7.85 -7.88
C ASN A 121 16.56 -7.06 -9.16
N THR A 122 15.32 -6.56 -9.30
CA THR A 122 14.90 -5.73 -10.43
C THR A 122 14.89 -4.25 -10.08
N PHE A 123 13.97 -3.82 -9.21
CA PHE A 123 13.78 -2.41 -8.86
C PHE A 123 14.85 -1.93 -7.88
N GLY A 124 15.19 -2.76 -6.89
CA GLY A 124 16.26 -2.44 -5.94
C GLY A 124 17.61 -2.32 -6.62
N TYR A 125 17.96 -3.28 -7.49
CA TYR A 125 19.17 -3.21 -8.30
C TYR A 125 19.21 -1.92 -9.13
N GLY A 126 18.11 -1.58 -9.81
CA GLY A 126 17.98 -0.31 -10.54
C GLY A 126 18.34 0.89 -9.67
N MET A 127 17.84 0.95 -8.43
CA MET A 127 18.15 2.05 -7.51
C MET A 127 19.62 2.05 -7.05
N THR A 128 20.21 0.89 -6.78
CA THR A 128 21.65 0.81 -6.42
C THR A 128 22.56 1.24 -7.58
N LYS A 129 22.18 0.95 -8.83
CA LYS A 129 22.90 1.41 -10.02
C LYS A 129 22.89 2.93 -10.11
N LEU A 130 21.75 3.57 -9.84
CA LEU A 130 21.65 5.03 -9.77
C LEU A 130 22.46 5.64 -8.61
N ASN A 131 22.72 4.88 -7.56
CA ASN A 131 23.52 5.30 -6.40
C ASN A 131 25.02 4.96 -6.53
N GLY A 132 25.51 4.59 -7.72
CA GLY A 132 26.95 4.42 -7.97
C GLY A 132 27.49 3.01 -7.68
N LEU A 133 26.63 1.98 -7.65
CA LEU A 133 27.06 0.59 -7.49
C LEU A 133 28.17 0.19 -8.49
N HIS A 134 28.07 0.64 -9.73
CA HIS A 134 29.05 0.31 -10.77
C HIS A 134 30.48 0.76 -10.40
N ASP A 135 30.63 1.97 -9.86
CA ASP A 135 31.93 2.51 -9.46
C ASP A 135 32.44 1.87 -8.17
N LEU A 136 31.53 1.48 -7.28
CA LEU A 136 31.86 0.65 -6.12
C LEU A 136 32.38 -0.73 -6.54
N MET A 137 31.71 -1.40 -7.49
CA MET A 137 32.15 -2.72 -7.98
C MET A 137 33.53 -2.66 -8.64
N LYS A 138 33.85 -1.59 -9.38
CA LYS A 138 35.19 -1.35 -9.95
C LYS A 138 36.29 -1.23 -8.91
N ARG A 139 36.00 -0.61 -7.76
CA ARG A 139 36.95 -0.52 -6.63
C ARG A 139 37.07 -1.84 -5.87
N LEU A 140 35.95 -2.56 -5.78
CA LEU A 140 35.81 -3.74 -4.95
C LEU A 140 36.37 -5.01 -5.60
N ILE A 141 36.17 -5.21 -6.91
CA ILE A 141 36.63 -6.41 -7.62
C ILE A 141 38.12 -6.26 -8.01
N ARG A 142 38.84 -7.38 -7.97
CA ARG A 142 40.24 -7.44 -8.38
C ARG A 142 40.40 -7.22 -9.89
N GLU A 143 41.44 -6.48 -10.27
CA GLU A 143 41.82 -6.37 -11.68
C GLU A 143 42.31 -7.74 -12.23
N PRO A 144 41.96 -8.08 -13.48
CA PRO A 144 42.24 -9.39 -14.08
C PRO A 144 43.73 -9.76 -14.29
N ALA A 145 44.68 -8.97 -13.78
CA ALA A 145 46.11 -9.12 -14.07
C ALA A 145 46.66 -10.51 -13.71
N GLY A 146 47.23 -11.20 -14.71
CA GLY A 146 47.89 -12.50 -14.57
C GLY A 146 46.95 -13.71 -14.44
N THR A 147 45.66 -13.57 -14.77
CA THR A 147 44.66 -14.65 -14.68
C THR A 147 44.31 -15.25 -16.06
N SER A 148 43.72 -16.45 -16.06
CA SER A 148 43.30 -17.14 -17.29
C SER A 148 42.27 -16.31 -18.09
N GLU A 149 42.24 -16.43 -19.41
CA GLU A 149 41.28 -15.74 -20.28
C GLU A 149 39.82 -15.89 -19.81
N LYS A 150 39.45 -17.08 -19.30
CA LYS A 150 38.12 -17.33 -18.72
C LYS A 150 37.85 -16.47 -17.48
N THR A 151 38.84 -16.29 -16.62
CA THR A 151 38.75 -15.43 -15.43
C THR A 151 38.63 -13.95 -15.83
N ILE A 152 39.37 -13.52 -16.85
CA ILE A 152 39.29 -12.16 -17.40
C ILE A 152 37.88 -11.89 -17.96
N ASN A 153 37.34 -12.82 -18.75
CA ASN A 153 36.01 -12.70 -19.33
C ASN A 153 34.90 -12.70 -18.26
N ALA A 154 35.05 -13.51 -17.20
CA ALA A 154 34.13 -13.50 -16.07
C ALA A 154 34.16 -12.17 -15.30
N ILE A 155 35.36 -11.64 -15.01
CA ILE A 155 35.52 -10.34 -14.33
C ILE A 155 34.94 -9.20 -15.17
N ASN A 156 35.23 -9.18 -16.47
CA ASN A 156 34.66 -8.19 -17.39
C ASN A 156 33.14 -8.28 -17.46
N SER A 157 32.57 -9.48 -17.42
CA SER A 157 31.13 -9.68 -17.37
C SER A 157 30.51 -9.08 -16.10
N ILE A 158 31.18 -9.20 -14.94
CA ILE A 158 30.71 -8.60 -13.68
C ILE A 158 30.83 -7.07 -13.70
N TYR A 159 31.88 -6.51 -14.30
CA TYR A 159 31.97 -5.05 -14.47
C TYR A 159 30.88 -4.49 -15.37
N ASN A 160 30.57 -5.19 -16.47
CA ASN A 160 29.52 -4.80 -17.40
C ASN A 160 28.12 -5.00 -16.78
N ASP A 161 27.96 -6.03 -15.95
CA ASP A 161 26.72 -6.30 -15.24
C ASP A 161 26.93 -6.65 -13.75
N PRO A 162 26.92 -5.62 -12.88
CA PRO A 162 26.98 -5.80 -11.43
C PRO A 162 25.82 -6.61 -10.83
N SER A 163 24.72 -6.81 -11.56
CA SER A 163 23.54 -7.51 -11.04
C SER A 163 23.84 -8.95 -10.68
N ILE A 164 24.71 -9.61 -11.45
CA ILE A 164 25.17 -11.00 -11.23
C ILE A 164 25.70 -11.17 -9.81
N PHE A 165 26.35 -10.13 -9.29
CA PHE A 165 27.01 -10.17 -8.00
C PHE A 165 26.13 -9.66 -6.87
N ILE A 166 25.59 -8.44 -6.98
CA ILE A 166 24.83 -7.84 -5.86
C ILE A 166 23.55 -8.61 -5.55
N ASN A 167 22.96 -9.30 -6.52
CA ASN A 167 21.75 -10.10 -6.31
C ASN A 167 22.00 -11.37 -5.49
N GLN A 168 23.26 -11.79 -5.32
CA GLN A 168 23.62 -12.87 -4.40
C GLN A 168 23.62 -12.42 -2.93
N PHE A 169 23.57 -11.11 -2.68
CA PHE A 169 23.54 -10.56 -1.33
C PHE A 169 22.12 -10.20 -0.94
N SER A 170 21.82 -10.48 0.33
CA SER A 170 20.63 -9.98 1.02
C SER A 170 21.05 -9.34 2.34
N TYR A 171 20.29 -8.31 2.74
CA TYR A 171 20.34 -7.66 4.04
C TYR A 171 19.28 -8.20 5.00
N ALA A 172 18.51 -9.23 4.61
CA ALA A 172 17.49 -9.82 5.48
C ALA A 172 18.09 -10.40 6.77
N ASP A 173 19.28 -11.00 6.65
CA ASP A 173 20.09 -11.49 7.76
C ASP A 173 21.52 -10.96 7.61
N VAL A 174 21.99 -10.23 8.63
CA VAL A 174 23.32 -9.61 8.64
C VAL A 174 24.42 -10.67 8.72
N ASP A 175 24.16 -11.81 9.35
CA ASP A 175 25.14 -12.90 9.44
C ASP A 175 25.28 -13.61 8.10
N ASP A 176 24.19 -13.82 7.36
CA ASP A 176 24.23 -14.34 5.99
C ASP A 176 24.91 -13.36 5.03
N PHE A 177 24.66 -12.07 5.19
CA PHE A 177 25.40 -11.03 4.47
C PHE A 177 26.91 -11.14 4.73
N ASN A 178 27.30 -11.20 6.01
CA ASN A 178 28.71 -11.29 6.42
C ASN A 178 29.36 -12.58 5.92
N LYS A 179 28.65 -13.69 5.95
CA LYS A 179 29.11 -14.98 5.42
C LYS A 179 29.36 -14.90 3.91
N THR A 180 28.41 -14.35 3.15
CA THR A 180 28.53 -14.16 1.70
C THR A 180 29.68 -13.20 1.36
N TRP A 181 29.83 -12.13 2.14
CA TRP A 181 30.94 -11.18 2.02
C TRP A 181 32.29 -11.87 2.26
N ASN A 182 32.44 -12.61 3.36
CA ASN A 182 33.68 -13.29 3.71
C ASN A 182 34.04 -14.39 2.68
N ASN A 183 33.06 -15.11 2.15
CA ASN A 183 33.26 -16.08 1.07
C ASN A 183 33.76 -15.41 -0.22
N SER A 184 33.28 -14.20 -0.50
CA SER A 184 33.72 -13.41 -1.66
C SER A 184 35.17 -12.90 -1.53
N TYR A 185 35.73 -12.97 -0.32
CA TYR A 185 37.09 -12.54 0.03
C TYR A 185 38.10 -13.71 0.20
N SER A 186 37.64 -14.87 0.66
CA SER A 186 38.45 -16.00 1.18
C SER A 186 39.86 -16.16 0.57
N ASN A 187 40.88 -15.91 1.40
CA ASN A 187 42.31 -16.20 1.20
C ASN A 187 42.93 -15.72 -0.13
N GLY A 188 42.48 -14.56 -0.66
CA GLY A 188 43.04 -13.99 -1.90
C GLY A 188 42.68 -14.77 -3.17
N THR A 189 41.80 -15.76 -3.05
CA THR A 189 41.19 -16.53 -4.16
C THR A 189 39.79 -16.04 -4.50
N GLY A 190 39.19 -15.22 -3.62
CA GLY A 190 37.94 -14.52 -3.88
C GLY A 190 38.08 -13.43 -4.95
N ILE A 191 36.93 -12.93 -5.42
CA ILE A 191 36.88 -11.92 -6.49
C ILE A 191 37.21 -10.50 -6.00
N PHE A 192 37.15 -10.26 -4.69
CA PHE A 192 37.42 -8.95 -4.11
C PHE A 192 38.91 -8.63 -4.04
N ASN A 193 39.25 -7.37 -4.31
CA ASN A 193 40.61 -6.89 -4.35
C ASN A 193 41.19 -6.74 -2.94
N SER A 194 42.27 -7.45 -2.61
CA SER A 194 43.02 -7.28 -1.36
C SER A 194 43.70 -5.91 -1.22
N LYS A 195 43.78 -5.09 -2.27
CA LYS A 195 44.39 -3.74 -2.23
C LYS A 195 43.40 -2.59 -2.05
N ALA A 196 42.09 -2.86 -1.92
CA ALA A 196 41.07 -1.83 -1.68
C ALA A 196 41.09 -1.24 -0.24
N GLY A 197 42.28 -1.11 0.37
CA GLY A 197 42.46 -0.79 1.80
C GLY A 197 42.42 -2.01 2.72
N LEU A 198 42.55 -3.22 2.18
CA LEU A 198 42.43 -4.49 2.90
C LEU A 198 43.82 -5.03 3.26
N ALA A 199 44.43 -4.47 4.31
CA ALA A 199 45.58 -5.11 4.95
C ALA A 199 45.20 -6.55 5.37
N PRO A 200 46.15 -7.49 5.44
CA PRO A 200 45.87 -8.93 5.44
C PRO A 200 45.40 -9.43 6.82
N ILE A 201 44.23 -9.01 7.32
CA ILE A 201 43.70 -9.53 8.59
C ILE A 201 42.16 -9.52 8.58
N PRO A 202 41.47 -10.63 8.93
CA PRO A 202 40.05 -10.60 9.30
C PRO A 202 39.84 -9.90 10.66
N PRO A 203 38.66 -9.28 10.91
CA PRO A 203 37.47 -9.28 10.07
C PRO A 203 37.30 -7.95 9.31
N LEU A 204 36.93 -8.06 8.04
CA LEU A 204 36.58 -6.97 7.11
C LEU A 204 35.37 -6.11 7.52
N ASN A 205 34.72 -6.47 8.62
CA ASN A 205 33.58 -5.76 9.19
C ASN A 205 34.05 -4.37 9.63
N GLY A 206 33.54 -3.34 8.99
CA GLY A 206 33.83 -1.93 9.33
C GLY A 206 34.83 -1.22 8.43
N SER A 207 35.34 -1.83 7.35
CA SER A 207 36.06 -1.04 6.33
C SER A 207 35.09 -0.08 5.61
N PRO A 208 35.55 1.10 5.15
CA PRO A 208 34.69 2.05 4.44
C PRO A 208 33.98 1.43 3.22
N VAL A 209 34.67 0.57 2.48
CA VAL A 209 34.13 -0.12 1.29
C VAL A 209 33.11 -1.19 1.68
N TYR A 210 33.32 -1.93 2.77
CA TYR A 210 32.34 -2.87 3.31
C TYR A 210 31.05 -2.14 3.70
N GLU A 211 31.15 -1.03 4.43
CA GLU A 211 29.97 -0.25 4.85
C GLU A 211 29.25 0.37 3.65
N GLU A 212 29.99 0.82 2.64
CA GLU A 212 29.42 1.35 1.40
C GLU A 212 28.63 0.25 0.65
N PHE A 213 29.22 -0.95 0.49
CA PHE A 213 28.56 -2.07 -0.17
C PHE A 213 27.36 -2.59 0.63
N LYS A 214 27.49 -2.69 1.95
CA LYS A 214 26.40 -3.06 2.86
C LYS A 214 25.22 -2.10 2.73
N LYS A 215 25.45 -0.79 2.62
CA LYS A 215 24.40 0.21 2.36
C LYS A 215 23.75 0.02 0.99
N MET A 216 24.49 -0.34 -0.05
CA MET A 216 23.91 -0.65 -1.37
C MET A 216 22.99 -1.87 -1.30
N VAL A 217 23.41 -2.95 -0.64
CA VAL A 217 22.56 -4.15 -0.47
C VAL A 217 21.34 -3.84 0.39
N LYS A 218 21.50 -3.06 1.47
CA LYS A 218 20.38 -2.57 2.29
C LYS A 218 19.38 -1.78 1.45
N LEU A 219 19.85 -0.86 0.60
CA LEU A 219 19.00 -0.07 -0.31
C LEU A 219 18.24 -0.99 -1.29
N LYS A 220 18.92 -1.97 -1.88
CA LYS A 220 18.33 -2.96 -2.81
C LYS A 220 17.12 -3.65 -2.19
N ASP A 221 17.29 -4.21 -0.99
CA ASP A 221 16.26 -4.99 -0.31
C ASP A 221 15.13 -4.12 0.26
N ILE A 222 15.46 -2.92 0.75
CA ILE A 222 14.46 -1.93 1.19
C ILE A 222 13.55 -1.52 0.02
N VAL A 223 14.11 -1.26 -1.16
CA VAL A 223 13.32 -0.93 -2.36
C VAL A 223 12.45 -2.12 -2.79
N GLY A 224 12.99 -3.35 -2.79
CA GLY A 224 12.19 -4.54 -3.09
C GLY A 224 10.98 -4.69 -2.15
N THR A 225 11.21 -4.49 -0.85
CA THR A 225 10.15 -4.54 0.17
C THR A 225 9.15 -3.39 -0.01
N PHE A 226 9.61 -2.19 -0.37
CA PHE A 226 8.75 -1.05 -0.67
C PHE A 226 7.79 -1.35 -1.82
N ILE A 227 8.29 -1.88 -2.94
CA ILE A 227 7.45 -2.25 -4.09
C ILE A 227 6.37 -3.25 -3.68
N TRP A 228 6.73 -4.26 -2.88
CA TRP A 228 5.76 -5.20 -2.34
C TRP A 228 4.68 -4.51 -1.50
N TYR A 229 5.07 -3.61 -0.58
CA TYR A 229 4.11 -2.87 0.24
C TYR A 229 3.16 -2.03 -0.61
N ILE A 230 3.62 -1.45 -1.72
CA ILE A 230 2.75 -0.73 -2.65
C ILE A 230 1.74 -1.67 -3.32
N LEU A 231 2.16 -2.85 -3.79
CA LEU A 231 1.25 -3.84 -4.39
C LEU A 231 0.15 -4.26 -3.42
N VAL A 232 0.53 -4.60 -2.19
CA VAL A 232 -0.44 -4.98 -1.15
C VAL A 232 -1.30 -3.79 -0.74
N GLY A 233 -0.72 -2.60 -0.64
CA GLY A 233 -1.45 -1.37 -0.32
C GLY A 233 -2.55 -1.06 -1.33
N VAL A 234 -2.24 -1.15 -2.63
CA VAL A 234 -3.22 -0.98 -3.70
C VAL A 234 -4.33 -2.03 -3.60
N LEU A 235 -3.98 -3.30 -3.34
CA LEU A 235 -4.96 -4.37 -3.17
C LEU A 235 -5.90 -4.11 -1.98
N VAL A 236 -5.34 -3.77 -0.82
CA VAL A 236 -6.09 -3.53 0.42
C VAL A 236 -7.01 -2.33 0.27
N THR A 237 -6.49 -1.19 -0.19
CA THR A 237 -7.28 0.03 -0.39
C THR A 237 -8.39 -0.17 -1.44
N SER A 238 -8.12 -0.92 -2.51
CA SER A 238 -9.13 -1.30 -3.49
C SER A 238 -10.22 -2.19 -2.89
N LYS A 239 -9.86 -3.14 -2.02
CA LYS A 239 -10.84 -3.99 -1.33
C LYS A 239 -11.67 -3.19 -0.33
N SER A 240 -11.07 -2.28 0.42
CA SER A 240 -11.78 -1.36 1.31
C SER A 240 -12.78 -0.50 0.53
N TYR A 241 -12.35 0.09 -0.59
CA TYR A 241 -13.23 0.89 -1.45
C TYR A 241 -14.41 0.06 -1.97
N ASN A 242 -14.14 -1.10 -2.57
CA ASN A 242 -15.16 -1.98 -3.13
C ASN A 242 -16.16 -2.45 -2.07
N TYR A 243 -15.67 -2.72 -0.85
CA TYR A 243 -16.54 -3.05 0.26
C TYR A 243 -17.49 -1.90 0.58
N ILE A 244 -16.99 -0.67 0.71
CA ILE A 244 -17.81 0.50 1.09
C ILE A 244 -18.90 0.77 0.04
N ILE A 245 -18.59 0.73 -1.25
CA ILE A 245 -19.58 1.01 -2.31
C ILE A 245 -20.62 -0.11 -2.48
N SER A 246 -20.28 -1.33 -2.07
CA SER A 246 -21.17 -2.51 -2.22
C SER A 246 -22.01 -2.78 -0.98
N GLN A 247 -21.72 -2.13 0.15
CA GLN A 247 -22.49 -2.30 1.36
C GLN A 247 -23.83 -1.57 1.26
N PRO A 248 -24.98 -2.26 1.42
CA PRO A 248 -26.26 -1.58 1.54
C PRO A 248 -26.23 -0.73 2.81
N CYS A 249 -26.52 0.57 2.68
CA CYS A 249 -26.67 1.45 3.83
C CYS A 249 -27.89 0.99 4.64
N SER A 250 -27.70 0.08 5.60
CA SER A 250 -28.78 -0.35 6.48
C SER A 250 -29.12 0.81 7.41
N LEU A 251 -30.25 1.46 7.15
CA LEU A 251 -30.89 2.34 8.11
C LEU A 251 -31.29 1.47 9.30
N ASN A 252 -30.51 1.51 10.37
CA ASN A 252 -30.94 0.96 11.65
C ASN A 252 -32.31 1.58 12.00
N ALA A 253 -33.29 0.78 12.44
CA ALA A 253 -34.65 1.23 12.76
C ALA A 253 -34.67 2.46 13.69
N THR A 254 -33.73 2.55 14.63
CA THR A 254 -33.57 3.71 15.53
C THR A 254 -33.13 4.98 14.79
N VAL A 255 -32.32 4.84 13.74
CA VAL A 255 -31.88 5.97 12.90
C VAL A 255 -33.02 6.42 11.98
N ALA A 256 -33.78 5.48 11.43
CA ALA A 256 -34.98 5.78 10.66
C ALA A 256 -36.01 6.51 11.54
N GLN A 257 -36.24 6.04 12.77
CA GLN A 257 -37.11 6.71 13.74
C GLN A 257 -36.62 8.13 14.07
N LYS A 258 -35.34 8.32 14.39
CA LYS A 258 -34.78 9.66 14.64
C LYS A 258 -34.90 10.60 13.43
N ALA A 259 -34.77 10.08 12.21
CA ALA A 259 -34.96 10.87 11.00
C ALA A 259 -36.43 11.29 10.82
N VAL A 260 -37.37 10.37 11.09
CA VAL A 260 -38.81 10.66 11.11
C VAL A 260 -39.15 11.68 12.19
N ASP A 261 -38.65 11.51 13.41
CA ASP A 261 -38.89 12.43 14.53
C ASP A 261 -38.37 13.84 14.23
N ASN A 262 -37.18 13.95 13.63
CA ASN A 262 -36.63 15.24 13.20
C ASN A 262 -37.44 15.88 12.08
N TYR A 263 -37.94 15.08 11.12
CA TYR A 263 -38.83 15.58 10.08
C TYR A 263 -40.12 16.12 10.69
N ILE A 264 -40.81 15.31 11.52
CA ILE A 264 -42.04 15.69 12.22
C ILE A 264 -41.80 16.97 13.03
N LYS A 265 -40.71 17.04 13.81
CA LYS A 265 -40.38 18.23 14.59
C LYS A 265 -40.18 19.47 13.71
N LYS A 266 -39.55 19.34 12.54
CA LYS A 266 -39.35 20.45 11.60
C LYS A 266 -40.65 20.88 10.91
N THR A 267 -41.54 19.95 10.57
CA THR A 267 -42.84 20.25 9.93
C THR A 267 -43.90 20.72 10.91
N VAL A 268 -43.91 20.22 12.15
CA VAL A 268 -44.88 20.59 13.19
C VAL A 268 -44.46 21.87 13.91
N ALA A 269 -43.15 22.15 14.05
CA ALA A 269 -42.66 23.40 14.61
C ALA A 269 -42.57 24.56 13.59
N ALA A 270 -43.00 24.35 12.34
CA ALA A 270 -43.21 25.41 11.34
C ALA A 270 -44.73 25.69 11.23
N PRO A 271 -45.29 26.58 12.07
CA PRO A 271 -46.72 26.83 12.10
C PRO A 271 -47.14 27.70 10.90
N SER A 272 -47.36 27.08 9.73
CA SER A 272 -48.13 27.72 8.64
C SER A 272 -48.62 26.78 7.52
N THR A 273 -48.46 25.46 7.60
CA THR A 273 -48.85 24.57 6.47
C THR A 273 -49.72 23.36 6.83
N ILE A 274 -50.29 23.28 8.04
CA ILE A 274 -51.20 22.18 8.41
C ILE A 274 -52.60 22.33 7.77
N ASP A 275 -53.04 23.53 7.42
CA ASP A 275 -54.38 23.76 6.84
C ASP A 275 -54.54 23.41 5.35
N LYS A 276 -53.51 22.86 4.68
CA LYS A 276 -53.59 22.51 3.24
C LYS A 276 -53.45 21.02 2.91
N LEU A 277 -53.47 20.13 3.90
CA LEU A 277 -53.27 18.69 3.69
C LEU A 277 -54.47 17.80 4.05
N THR A 278 -55.68 18.36 4.16
CA THR A 278 -56.91 17.55 4.03
C THR A 278 -57.36 17.58 2.57
N PRO A 279 -57.27 16.45 1.83
CA PRO A 279 -58.07 16.31 0.63
C PRO A 279 -59.54 16.39 1.06
N ALA A 280 -60.29 17.33 0.49
CA ALA A 280 -61.72 17.41 0.71
C ALA A 280 -62.34 16.05 0.30
N GLY A 281 -62.89 15.30 1.26
CA GLY A 281 -63.78 14.17 0.95
C GLY A 281 -63.62 12.84 1.70
N PHE A 282 -62.75 12.69 2.71
CA PHE A 282 -62.68 11.43 3.48
C PHE A 282 -63.18 11.60 4.92
N SER A 283 -64.33 10.98 5.22
CA SER A 283 -64.86 10.80 6.58
C SER A 283 -64.79 9.31 6.93
N TYR A 284 -64.10 8.98 8.02
CA TYR A 284 -64.15 7.64 8.60
C TYR A 284 -65.27 7.63 9.64
N LYS A 285 -66.34 6.87 9.38
CA LYS A 285 -67.32 6.50 10.42
C LYS A 285 -66.76 5.34 11.23
N LEU A 286 -66.77 5.51 12.56
CA LEU A 286 -66.48 4.49 13.57
C LEU A 286 -67.46 3.31 13.47
#